data_AF-A0A3C1BMS1-F1
#
_entry.id   AF-A0A3C1BMS1-F1
#
_cell.length_a   1.000
_cell.length_b   1.000
_cell.length_c   1.000
_cell.angle_alpha   90.00
_cell.angle_beta   90.00
_cell.angle_gamma   90.00
#
_symmetry.space_group_name_H-M   'P 1'
#
loop_
_entity.id
_entity.type
_entity.pdbx_description
1 polymer ?
#
loop_
_entity_poly.entity_id
_entity_poly.type
_entity_poly.pdbx_seq_one_letter_code
_entity_poly.pdbx_strand_id
1 'polypeptide(L)'
;DEIEELVKYLARLPGLGPRSARRAVLTLMRRREALLDPLTAALAAARDSIKTCTICGNIDTQDPCAICADPRRDGSVICVVEDVGDLWALERAKALKGRYHVLGGTLS
;
A
#
# COMPACT_ATOMS: atom_id res chain seq x y z
N ASP A 1 29.05 0.98 -1.94
CA ASP A 1 28.52 0.10 -2.99
C ASP A 1 27.01 0.23 -2.99
N GLU A 2 26.50 0.92 -4.00
CA GLU A 2 25.10 1.29 -4.20
C GLU A 2 24.21 0.05 -4.39
N ILE A 3 24.78 -1.04 -4.91
CA ILE A 3 24.06 -2.30 -5.09
C ILE A 3 23.72 -2.91 -3.73
N GLU A 4 24.67 -2.96 -2.81
CA GLU A 4 24.47 -3.53 -1.47
C GLU A 4 23.46 -2.71 -0.66
N GLU A 5 23.41 -1.38 -0.82
CA GLU A 5 22.37 -0.55 -0.21
C GLU A 5 20.97 -0.89 -0.73
N LEU A 6 20.78 -1.05 -2.05
CA LEU A 6 19.50 -1.50 -2.61
C LEU A 6 19.09 -2.87 -2.06
N VAL A 7 20.04 -3.80 -1.92
CA VAL A 7 19.76 -5.12 -1.34
C VAL A 7 19.25 -5.00 0.09
N LYS A 8 19.87 -4.14 0.91
CA LYS A 8 19.43 -3.90 2.29
C LYS A 8 17.99 -3.37 2.35
N TYR A 9 17.64 -2.40 1.51
CA TYR A 9 16.27 -1.86 1.49
C TYR A 9 15.24 -2.90 1.04
N LEU A 10 15.52 -3.62 -0.05
CA LEU A 10 14.61 -4.65 -0.56
C LEU A 10 14.45 -5.81 0.44
N ALA A 11 15.49 -6.14 1.20
CA ALA A 11 15.45 -7.20 2.21
C ALA A 11 14.59 -6.85 3.44
N ARG A 12 14.18 -5.59 3.61
CA ARG A 12 13.25 -5.16 4.66
C ARG A 12 11.79 -5.36 4.27
N LEU A 13 11.50 -5.68 3.01
CA LEU A 13 10.14 -5.94 2.55
C LEU A 13 9.68 -7.33 3.02
N PRO A 14 8.41 -7.48 3.44
CA PRO A 14 7.87 -8.78 3.82
C PRO A 14 7.99 -9.77 2.65
N GLY A 15 8.53 -10.95 2.93
CA GLY A 15 8.73 -12.01 1.92
C GLY A 15 10.03 -11.94 1.11
N LEU A 16 10.83 -10.86 1.22
CA LEU A 16 12.15 -10.77 0.59
C LEU A 16 13.28 -10.91 1.62
N GLY A 17 13.84 -12.11 1.76
CA GLY A 17 15.08 -12.29 2.51
C GLY A 17 16.32 -11.78 1.76
N PRO A 18 17.50 -11.65 2.41
CA PRO A 18 18.72 -11.10 1.80
C PRO A 18 19.12 -11.74 0.47
N ARG A 19 19.02 -13.07 0.38
CA ARG A 19 19.31 -13.82 -0.87
C ARG A 19 18.33 -13.49 -1.99
N SER A 20 17.03 -13.42 -1.69
CA SER A 20 15.99 -13.07 -2.65
C SER A 20 16.08 -11.62 -3.10
N ALA A 21 16.34 -10.70 -2.16
CA ALA A 21 16.56 -9.28 -2.43
C ALA A 21 17.75 -9.06 -3.38
N ARG A 22 18.89 -9.72 -3.13
CA ARG A 22 20.05 -9.65 -4.05
C ARG A 22 19.71 -10.11 -5.46
N ARG A 23 18.96 -11.22 -5.60
CA ARG A 23 18.51 -11.70 -6.90
C ARG A 23 17.58 -10.70 -7.59
N ALA A 24 16.70 -10.03 -6.84
CA ALA A 24 15.81 -8.99 -7.36
C ALA A 24 16.61 -7.78 -7.86
N VAL A 25 17.55 -7.25 -7.06
CA VAL A 25 18.42 -6.12 -7.44
C VAL A 25 19.22 -6.42 -8.70
N LEU A 26 19.87 -7.59 -8.78
CA LEU A 26 20.62 -7.98 -9.99
C LEU A 26 19.73 -8.11 -11.23
N THR A 27 18.45 -8.47 -11.05
CA THR A 27 17.49 -8.53 -12.14
C THR A 27 17.07 -7.14 -12.60
N LEU A 28 16.85 -6.21 -11.66
CA LEU A 28 16.58 -4.81 -11.95
C LEU A 28 17.73 -4.15 -12.72
N MET A 29 18.99 -4.41 -12.32
CA MET A 29 20.16 -3.86 -13.01
C MET A 29 20.29 -4.37 -14.45
N ARG A 30 19.99 -5.66 -14.69
CA ARG A 30 20.00 -6.24 -16.05
C ARG A 30 18.85 -5.76 -16.93
N ARG A 31 17.74 -5.29 -16.34
CA ARG A 31 16.52 -4.87 -17.05
C ARG A 31 16.15 -3.45 -16.66
N ARG A 32 17.09 -2.52 -16.84
CA ARG A 32 16.95 -1.14 -16.36
C ARG A 32 15.74 -0.43 -16.99
N GLU A 33 15.74 -0.29 -18.31
CA GLU A 33 14.69 0.45 -19.04
C GLU A 33 13.32 -0.23 -18.93
N ALA A 34 13.30 -1.56 -18.98
CA ALA A 34 12.06 -2.33 -18.98
C ALA A 34 11.44 -2.53 -17.58
N LEU A 35 12.21 -2.37 -16.50
CA LEU A 35 11.75 -2.68 -15.14
C LEU A 35 12.18 -1.65 -14.10
N LEU A 36 13.47 -1.31 -13.99
CA LEU A 36 13.94 -0.40 -12.95
C LEU A 36 13.38 1.01 -13.12
N ASP A 37 13.47 1.57 -14.32
CA ASP A 37 13.05 2.94 -14.60
C ASP A 37 11.53 3.13 -14.39
N PRO A 38 10.64 2.30 -14.97
CA PRO A 38 9.20 2.43 -14.71
C PRO A 38 8.83 2.13 -13.25
N LEU A 39 9.51 1.18 -12.59
CA LEU A 39 9.29 0.91 -11.17
C LEU A 39 9.65 2.13 -10.30
N THR A 40 10.80 2.75 -10.59
CA THR A 40 11.26 3.94 -9.84
C THR A 40 10.28 5.11 -10.03
N ALA A 41 9.81 5.32 -11.27
CA ALA A 41 8.80 6.33 -11.56
C ALA A 41 7.47 6.04 -10.84
N ALA A 42 7.01 4.80 -10.85
CA ALA A 42 5.78 4.40 -10.15
C ALA A 42 5.89 4.57 -8.63
N LEU A 43 7.04 4.20 -8.03
CA LEU A 43 7.28 4.40 -6.59
C LEU A 43 7.31 5.89 -6.22
N ALA A 44 7.92 6.73 -7.05
CA ALA A 44 7.93 8.18 -6.84
C ALA A 44 6.53 8.78 -6.93
N ALA A 45 5.77 8.42 -7.98
CA ALA A 45 4.40 8.86 -8.15
C ALA A 45 3.51 8.40 -6.98
N ALA A 46 3.67 7.16 -6.52
CA ALA A 46 2.94 6.62 -5.37
C ALA A 46 3.27 7.41 -4.10
N ARG A 47 4.56 7.64 -3.79
CA ARG A 47 4.99 8.44 -2.63
C ARG A 47 4.34 9.83 -2.62
N ASP A 48 4.24 10.48 -3.78
CA ASP A 48 3.79 11.87 -3.86
C ASP A 48 2.25 12.01 -3.93
N SER A 49 1.55 11.01 -4.47
CA SER A 49 0.09 11.04 -4.67
C SER A 49 -0.70 10.34 -3.58
N ILE A 50 -0.14 9.31 -2.96
CA ILE A 50 -0.83 8.50 -1.97
C ILE A 50 -0.87 9.23 -0.62
N LYS A 51 -2.07 9.32 -0.04
CA LYS A 51 -2.38 9.98 1.21
C LYS A 51 -3.15 9.06 2.14
N THR A 52 -3.02 9.30 3.43
CA THR A 52 -3.88 8.69 4.44
C THR A 52 -5.12 9.55 4.61
N CYS A 53 -6.30 8.93 4.47
CA CYS A 53 -7.59 9.56 4.66
C CYS A 53 -7.75 10.08 6.08
N THR A 54 -8.07 11.37 6.23
CA THR A 54 -8.25 12.03 7.54
C THR A 54 -9.49 11.56 8.29
N ILE A 55 -10.43 10.90 7.61
CA ILE A 55 -11.69 10.40 8.21
C ILE A 55 -11.56 8.97 8.72
N CYS A 56 -10.95 8.08 7.94
CA CYS A 56 -11.00 6.64 8.19
C CYS A 56 -9.65 5.93 8.25
N GLY A 57 -8.53 6.61 7.99
CA GLY A 57 -7.21 5.97 8.00
C GLY A 57 -6.91 5.08 6.78
N ASN A 58 -7.83 4.95 5.81
CA ASN A 58 -7.53 4.26 4.54
C ASN A 58 -6.47 5.02 3.73
N ILE A 59 -5.79 4.31 2.83
CA ILE A 59 -4.83 4.88 1.89
C ILE A 59 -5.51 5.10 0.53
N ASP A 60 -5.42 6.31 -0.01
CA ASP A 60 -6.02 6.70 -1.30
C ASP A 60 -5.23 7.86 -1.93
N THR A 61 -5.51 8.20 -3.19
CA THR A 61 -4.92 9.36 -3.91
C THR A 61 -5.64 10.68 -3.64
N GLN A 62 -6.75 10.63 -2.89
CA GLN A 62 -7.55 11.78 -2.50
C GLN A 62 -7.92 11.72 -1.01
N ASP A 63 -8.20 12.89 -0.43
CA ASP A 63 -8.65 13.03 0.95
C ASP A 63 -9.83 14.00 1.00
N PRO A 64 -11.05 13.56 1.41
CA PRO A 64 -11.41 12.22 1.88
C PRO A 64 -11.32 11.12 0.80
N CYS A 65 -11.02 9.88 1.21
CA CYS A 65 -10.90 8.74 0.28
C CYS A 65 -12.21 8.46 -0.48
N ALA A 66 -12.13 7.75 -1.60
CA ALA A 66 -13.27 7.42 -2.46
C ALA A 66 -14.41 6.71 -1.73
N ILE A 67 -14.08 5.90 -0.72
CA ILE A 67 -15.07 5.21 0.12
C ILE A 67 -15.84 6.18 1.02
N CYS A 68 -15.14 7.15 1.64
CA CYS A 68 -15.79 8.14 2.51
C CYS A 68 -16.61 9.15 1.72
N ALA A 69 -16.16 9.50 0.51
CA ALA A 69 -16.83 10.44 -0.37
C ALA A 69 -18.05 9.85 -1.09
N ASP A 70 -18.20 8.51 -1.16
CA ASP A 70 -19.30 7.88 -1.88
C ASP A 70 -20.64 8.03 -1.12
N PRO A 71 -21.62 8.78 -1.67
CA PRO A 71 -22.90 9.05 -1.01
C PRO A 71 -23.81 7.83 -0.95
N ARG A 72 -23.50 6.75 -1.69
CA ARG A 72 -24.29 5.52 -1.69
C ARG A 72 -24.01 4.63 -0.47
N ARG A 73 -23.00 4.98 0.33
CA ARG A 73 -22.61 4.21 1.51
C ARG A 73 -23.44 4.60 2.72
N ASP A 74 -23.80 3.59 3.50
CA ASP A 74 -24.50 3.79 4.76
C ASP A 74 -23.55 4.41 5.81
N GLY A 75 -23.86 5.64 6.22
CA GLY A 75 -23.09 6.36 7.23
C GLY A 75 -23.37 5.93 8.67
N SER A 76 -24.40 5.11 8.91
CA SER A 76 -24.73 4.60 10.25
C SER A 76 -23.92 3.36 10.64
N VAL A 77 -23.25 2.73 9.67
CA VAL A 77 -22.47 1.51 9.87
C VAL A 77 -20.99 1.78 9.58
N ILE A 78 -20.14 1.51 10.57
CA ILE A 78 -18.68 1.59 10.45
C ILE A 78 -18.09 0.22 10.75
N CYS A 79 -17.35 -0.34 9.80
CA CYS A 79 -16.54 -1.54 9.99
C CYS A 79 -15.11 -1.14 10.37
N VAL A 80 -14.73 -1.47 11.59
CA VAL A 80 -13.39 -1.22 12.11
C VAL A 80 -12.48 -2.39 11.72
N VAL A 81 -11.32 -2.09 11.16
CA VAL A 81 -10.32 -3.07 10.72
C VAL A 81 -8.94 -2.74 11.30
N GLU A 82 -8.07 -3.74 11.40
CA GLU A 82 -6.72 -3.55 11.92
C GLU A 82 -5.86 -2.75 10.93
N ASP A 83 -5.81 -3.19 9.67
CA ASP A 83 -5.00 -2.55 8.65
C ASP A 83 -5.75 -2.26 7.32
N VAL A 84 -5.06 -1.60 6.40
CA VAL A 84 -5.60 -1.23 5.09
C VAL A 84 -5.80 -2.45 4.18
N GLY A 85 -5.00 -3.50 4.36
CA GLY A 85 -5.12 -4.76 3.64
C GLY A 85 -6.44 -5.46 3.93
N ASP A 86 -6.87 -5.47 5.18
CA ASP A 86 -8.18 -6.00 5.61
C ASP A 86 -9.34 -5.23 4.96
N LEU A 87 -9.25 -3.89 4.97
CA LEU A 87 -10.21 -3.02 4.29
C LEU A 87 -10.34 -3.42 2.82
N TRP A 88 -9.23 -3.52 2.10
CA TRP A 88 -9.22 -3.87 0.69
C TRP A 88 -9.75 -5.28 0.44
N ALA A 89 -9.51 -6.23 1.34
CA ALA A 89 -10.05 -7.58 1.24
C ALA A 89 -11.59 -7.57 1.34
N LEU A 90 -12.14 -6.88 2.34
CA LEU A 90 -13.59 -6.75 2.54
C LEU A 90 -14.28 -6.00 1.41
N GLU A 91 -13.67 -4.94 0.92
CA GLU A 91 -14.20 -4.14 -0.19
C GLU A 91 -14.25 -4.95 -1.49
N ARG A 92 -13.18 -5.70 -1.82
CA ARG A 92 -13.17 -6.61 -2.97
C ARG A 92 -14.24 -7.69 -2.88
N ALA A 93 -14.51 -8.19 -1.68
CA ALA A 93 -15.56 -9.16 -1.42
C ALA A 93 -16.98 -8.56 -1.47
N LYS A 94 -17.12 -7.23 -1.55
CA LYS A 94 -18.39 -6.50 -1.43
C LYS A 94 -19.19 -6.92 -0.19
N ALA A 95 -18.48 -7.22 0.89
CA ALA A 95 -19.06 -7.77 2.11
C ALA A 95 -19.95 -6.76 2.86
N LEU A 96 -19.72 -5.46 2.65
CA LEU A 96 -20.38 -4.38 3.37
C LEU A 96 -20.66 -3.19 2.44
N LYS A 97 -21.77 -2.48 2.67
CA LYS A 97 -22.10 -1.20 2.01
C LYS A 97 -21.91 0.03 2.92
N GLY A 98 -21.39 -0.17 4.12
CA GLY A 98 -21.08 0.86 5.10
C GLY A 98 -19.72 1.49 4.88
N ARG A 99 -19.29 2.30 5.86
CA ARG A 99 -17.97 2.92 5.90
C ARG A 99 -16.98 2.04 6.67
N TYR A 100 -15.71 2.39 6.60
CA TYR A 100 -14.63 1.70 7.31
C TYR A 100 -13.90 2.65 8.26
N HIS A 101 -13.16 2.09 9.19
CA HIS A 101 -12.15 2.79 9.98
C HIS A 101 -10.96 1.87 10.22
N VAL A 102 -9.76 2.33 9.88
CA VAL A 102 -8.50 1.59 10.00
C VAL A 102 -7.79 2.02 11.28
N LEU A 103 -7.52 1.08 12.18
CA LEU A 103 -6.86 1.36 13.46
C LEU A 103 -5.35 1.57 13.33
N GLY A 104 -4.70 0.88 12.38
CA GLY A 104 -3.25 0.93 12.20
C GLY A 104 -2.48 -0.04 13.11
N GLY A 105 -3.15 -1.06 13.65
CA GLY A 105 -2.56 -2.11 14.49
C GLY A 105 -3.48 -2.57 15.62
N THR A 106 -3.00 -3.55 16.38
CA THR A 106 -3.68 -4.16 17.53
C THR A 106 -3.08 -3.68 18.86
N LEU A 107 -3.89 -3.72 19.93
CA LEU A 107 -3.40 -3.54 21.29
C LEU A 107 -2.76 -4.86 21.75
N SER A 108 -1.45 -4.83 21.99
CA SER A 108 -0.65 -5.97 22.47
C SER A 108 -0.15 -5.75 23.90
#